data_AF-E2B7G1-F1
#
_entry.id   AF-E2B7G1-F1
#
_cell.length_a   1.000
_cell.length_b   1.000
_cell.length_c   1.000
_cell.angle_alpha   90.00
_cell.angle_beta   90.00
_cell.angle_gamma   90.00
#
_symmetry.space_group_name_H-M   'P 1'
#
loop_
_entity.id
_entity.type
_entity.pdbx_description
1 polymer ?
#
loop_
_entity_poly.entity_id
_entity_poly.type
_entity_poly.pdbx_seq_one_letter_code
_entity_poly.pdbx_strand_id
1 'polypeptide(L)'
;MALSKPTDFMYKLVGAYLERLYTNPLRTKAITSCILSSLANILSQKLSGAKRINKDNIIAFALFGLLIGGPVPHYFYMYINLFVKNPLGIFLIERLIYMPCFQALTLYTLALFEGKSHKEACKQTEKLYLPMVISNLRYLTLWQFLNIKYVPPMLRVLVVNCIAFTWVIYFANKRTNIPKKKA
;
A
#
# COMPACT_ATOMS: atom_id res chain seq x y z
N MET A 1 -2.42 -28.38 -32.76
CA MET A 1 -1.91 -28.33 -31.37
C MET A 1 -2.65 -27.19 -30.67
N ALA A 2 -3.66 -27.55 -29.88
CA ALA A 2 -4.71 -26.66 -29.42
C ALA A 2 -4.18 -25.57 -28.46
N LEU A 3 -4.57 -24.33 -28.73
CA LEU A 3 -4.49 -23.19 -27.82
C LEU A 3 -5.04 -23.61 -26.44
N SER A 4 -4.16 -23.92 -25.49
CA SER A 4 -4.55 -24.01 -24.08
C SER A 4 -5.10 -22.65 -23.68
N LYS A 5 -6.38 -22.61 -23.30
CA LYS A 5 -7.15 -21.39 -23.09
C LYS A 5 -6.40 -20.45 -22.12
N PRO A 6 -6.36 -19.13 -22.36
CA PRO A 6 -5.71 -18.18 -21.47
C PRO A 6 -6.22 -18.25 -20.02
N THR A 7 -7.43 -18.77 -19.81
CA THR A 7 -7.99 -19.08 -18.50
C THR A 7 -7.16 -20.10 -17.71
N ASP A 8 -6.67 -21.18 -18.31
CA ASP A 8 -5.89 -22.21 -17.59
C ASP A 8 -4.54 -21.68 -17.13
N PHE A 9 -3.93 -20.80 -17.93
CA PHE A 9 -2.70 -20.11 -17.55
C PHE A 9 -2.93 -19.16 -16.37
N MET A 10 -4.02 -18.38 -16.41
CA MET A 10 -4.40 -17.50 -15.29
C MET A 10 -4.69 -18.30 -14.02
N TYR A 11 -5.42 -19.42 -14.11
CA TYR A 11 -5.68 -20.29 -12.96
C TYR A 11 -4.39 -20.89 -12.38
N LYS A 12 -3.45 -21.32 -13.23
CA LYS A 12 -2.14 -21.82 -12.79
C LYS A 12 -1.30 -20.74 -12.10
N LEU A 13 -1.29 -19.52 -12.64
CA LEU A 13 -0.60 -18.39 -12.01
C LEU A 13 -1.20 -18.02 -10.65
N VAL A 14 -2.54 -17.94 -10.57
CA VAL A 14 -3.25 -17.66 -9.32
C VAL A 14 -3.02 -18.79 -8.31
N GLY A 15 -3.08 -20.05 -8.74
CA GLY A 15 -2.78 -21.22 -7.91
C GLY A 15 -1.37 -21.18 -7.35
N ALA A 16 -0.36 -20.95 -8.20
CA ALA A 16 1.03 -20.82 -7.77
C ALA A 16 1.24 -19.63 -6.82
N TYR A 17 0.54 -18.51 -7.03
CA TYR A 17 0.57 -17.37 -6.13
C TYR A 17 -0.02 -17.71 -4.75
N LEU A 18 -1.18 -18.36 -4.71
CA LEU A 18 -1.84 -18.77 -3.47
C LEU A 18 -1.01 -19.79 -2.70
N GLU A 19 -0.37 -20.74 -3.40
CA GLU A 19 0.54 -21.71 -2.81
C GLU A 19 1.77 -21.04 -2.20
N ARG A 20 2.36 -20.05 -2.88
CA ARG A 20 3.47 -19.25 -2.34
C ARG A 20 3.05 -18.33 -1.20
N LEU A 21 1.80 -17.85 -1.22
CA LEU A 21 1.23 -17.08 -0.13
C LEU A 21 0.98 -17.94 1.11
N TYR A 22 0.65 -19.23 0.92
CA TYR A 22 0.46 -20.18 2.01
C TYR A 22 1.79 -20.67 2.59
N THR A 23 2.74 -21.05 1.73
CA THR A 23 4.04 -21.63 2.14
C THR A 23 5.01 -20.59 2.69
N ASN A 24 5.02 -19.37 2.12
CA ASN A 24 5.95 -18.30 2.51
C ASN A 24 5.23 -16.93 2.54
N PRO A 25 4.27 -16.74 3.47
CA PRO A 25 3.39 -15.58 3.49
C PRO A 25 4.13 -14.24 3.61
N LEU A 26 5.22 -14.19 4.37
CA LEU A 26 6.02 -12.97 4.56
C LEU A 26 6.69 -12.53 3.25
N ARG A 27 7.39 -13.45 2.58
CA ARG A 27 8.15 -13.16 1.36
C ARG A 27 7.21 -12.75 0.22
N THR A 28 6.11 -13.49 0.05
CA THR A 28 5.14 -13.22 -1.02
C THR A 28 4.46 -11.85 -0.81
N LYS A 29 4.09 -11.51 0.43
CA LYS A 29 3.52 -10.18 0.77
C LYS A 29 4.53 -9.05 0.59
N ALA A 30 5.79 -9.25 0.99
CA ALA A 30 6.85 -8.26 0.81
C ALA A 30 7.15 -7.98 -0.68
N ILE A 31 7.27 -9.03 -1.50
CA ILE A 31 7.53 -8.90 -2.94
C ILE A 31 6.35 -8.23 -3.64
N THR A 32 5.12 -8.64 -3.34
CA THR A 32 3.93 -8.01 -3.93
C THR A 32 3.77 -6.56 -3.52
N SER A 33 3.98 -6.21 -2.25
CA SER A 33 3.99 -4.82 -1.79
C SER A 33 5.07 -4.00 -2.49
N CYS A 34 6.29 -4.54 -2.64
CA CYS A 34 7.38 -3.87 -3.39
C CYS A 34 6.98 -3.55 -4.84
N ILE A 35 6.46 -4.54 -5.57
CA ILE A 35 6.03 -4.37 -6.97
C ILE A 35 4.92 -3.33 -7.05
N LEU A 36 3.91 -3.42 -6.19
CA LEU A 36 2.76 -2.52 -6.26
C LEU A 36 3.11 -1.09 -5.85
N SER A 37 3.94 -0.90 -4.83
CA SER A 37 4.45 0.42 -4.44
C SER A 37 5.30 1.07 -5.54
N SER A 38 6.15 0.28 -6.21
CA SER A 38 6.95 0.75 -7.34
C SER A 38 6.09 1.17 -8.51
N LEU A 39 5.12 0.34 -8.89
CA LEU A 39 4.17 0.62 -9.98
C LEU A 39 3.30 1.85 -9.67
N ALA A 40 2.80 1.96 -8.42
CA ALA A 40 2.02 3.12 -7.97
C ALA A 40 2.82 4.41 -8.12
N ASN A 41 4.11 4.40 -7.75
CA ASN A 41 4.98 5.57 -7.88
C ASN A 41 5.27 5.91 -9.36
N ILE A 42 5.57 4.93 -10.20
CA ILE A 42 5.77 5.15 -11.66
C ILE A 42 4.53 5.80 -12.28
N LEU A 43 3.34 5.27 -11.98
CA LEU A 43 2.09 5.79 -12.50
C LEU A 43 1.79 7.19 -11.94
N SER A 44 2.03 7.42 -10.65
CA SER A 44 1.86 8.74 -10.05
C SER A 44 2.75 9.79 -10.70
N GLN A 45 4.02 9.46 -10.99
CA GLN A 45 4.95 10.35 -11.68
C GLN A 45 4.54 10.63 -13.12
N LYS A 46 4.14 9.58 -13.87
CA LYS A 46 3.65 9.73 -15.25
C LYS A 46 2.40 10.59 -15.32
N LEU A 47 1.42 10.31 -14.46
CA LEU A 47 0.18 11.06 -14.40
C LEU A 47 0.43 12.50 -13.98
N SER A 48 1.32 12.76 -13.02
CA SER A 48 1.66 14.13 -12.60
C SER A 48 2.41 14.95 -13.67
N GLY A 49 2.64 14.40 -14.86
CA GLY A 49 3.27 15.10 -15.99
C GLY A 49 4.78 15.29 -15.82
N ALA A 50 5.44 14.43 -15.04
CA ALA A 50 6.89 14.50 -14.86
C ALA A 50 7.61 14.27 -16.20
N LYS A 51 8.45 15.23 -16.61
CA LYS A 51 9.25 15.13 -17.85
C LYS A 51 10.25 13.96 -17.84
N ARG A 52 10.69 13.55 -16.66
CA ARG A 52 11.56 12.40 -16.43
C ARG A 52 11.08 11.64 -15.20
N ILE A 53 11.16 10.32 -15.27
CA ILE A 53 10.83 9.43 -14.15
C ILE A 53 12.01 9.43 -13.19
N ASN A 54 11.77 9.79 -11.93
CA ASN A 54 12.78 9.79 -10.87
C ASN A 54 13.00 8.35 -10.38
N LYS A 55 14.11 7.75 -10.84
CA LYS A 55 14.49 6.38 -10.50
C LYS A 55 14.76 6.19 -9.01
N ASP A 56 15.35 7.18 -8.35
CA ASP A 56 15.67 7.13 -6.91
C ASP A 56 14.39 7.03 -6.07
N ASN A 57 13.34 7.76 -6.44
CA ASN A 57 12.03 7.63 -5.80
C ASN A 57 11.42 6.24 -6.05
N ILE A 58 11.61 5.63 -7.22
CA ILE A 58 11.09 4.27 -7.46
C ILE A 58 11.77 3.28 -6.52
N ILE A 59 13.09 3.38 -6.38
CA ILE A 59 13.89 2.53 -5.49
C ILE A 59 13.47 2.74 -4.03
N ALA A 60 13.26 3.99 -3.60
CA ALA A 60 12.78 4.31 -2.25
C ALA A 60 11.42 3.64 -1.95
N PHE A 61 10.46 3.74 -2.88
CA PHE A 61 9.16 3.09 -2.73
C PHE A 61 9.23 1.55 -2.81
N ALA A 62 10.15 1.01 -3.62
CA ALA A 62 10.41 -0.43 -3.71
C ALA A 62 10.96 -0.98 -2.38
N LEU A 63 12.01 -0.34 -1.85
CA LEU A 63 12.62 -0.70 -0.57
C LEU A 63 11.62 -0.56 0.58
N PHE A 64 10.82 0.50 0.58
CA PHE A 64 9.73 0.67 1.54
C PHE A 64 8.72 -0.49 1.47
N GLY A 65 8.23 -0.82 0.27
CA GLY A 65 7.26 -1.91 0.10
C GLY A 65 7.82 -3.27 0.53
N LEU A 66 9.10 -3.52 0.27
CA LEU A 66 9.78 -4.77 0.61
C LEU A 66 10.04 -4.91 2.13
N LEU A 67 10.59 -3.87 2.76
CA LEU A 67 11.06 -3.93 4.14
C LEU A 67 9.97 -3.62 5.16
N ILE A 68 9.04 -2.73 4.81
CA ILE A 68 8.05 -2.19 5.75
C ILE A 68 6.64 -2.57 5.30
N GLY A 69 6.30 -2.27 4.04
CA GLY A 69 4.94 -2.40 3.51
C GLY A 69 4.39 -3.83 3.47
N GLY A 70 5.24 -4.86 3.45
CA GLY A 70 4.83 -6.26 3.55
C GLY A 70 4.98 -6.87 4.96
N PRO A 71 6.15 -6.74 5.61
CA PRO A 71 6.40 -7.39 6.90
C PRO A 71 5.60 -6.81 8.06
N VAL A 72 5.50 -5.47 8.16
CA VAL A 72 4.83 -4.81 9.31
C VAL A 72 3.34 -5.16 9.39
N PRO A 73 2.55 -5.11 8.29
CA PRO A 73 1.17 -5.57 8.32
C PRO A 73 1.04 -7.06 8.64
N HIS A 74 1.97 -7.91 8.18
CA HIS A 74 1.94 -9.34 8.45
C HIS A 74 2.01 -9.61 9.96
N TYR A 75 3.01 -9.02 10.63
CA TYR A 75 3.17 -9.20 12.08
C TYR A 75 2.01 -8.56 12.86
N PHE A 76 1.54 -7.37 12.47
CA PHE A 76 0.39 -6.75 13.13
C PHE A 76 -0.84 -7.65 13.12
N TYR A 77 -1.22 -8.20 11.95
CA TYR A 77 -2.36 -9.10 11.88
C TYR A 77 -2.11 -10.44 12.60
N MET A 78 -0.87 -10.93 12.63
CA MET A 78 -0.55 -12.14 13.40
C MET A 78 -0.77 -11.92 14.90
N TYR A 79 -0.27 -10.82 15.45
CA TYR A 79 -0.40 -10.53 16.89
C TYR A 79 -1.82 -10.13 17.29
N ILE A 80 -2.52 -9.31 16.49
CA ILE A 80 -3.86 -8.84 16.87
C ILE A 80 -4.88 -9.97 16.97
N ASN A 81 -4.75 -11.01 16.13
CA ASN A 81 -5.64 -12.18 16.16
C ASN A 81 -5.45 -13.03 17.44
N LEU A 82 -4.33 -12.88 18.16
CA LEU A 82 -4.12 -13.53 19.45
C LEU A 82 -4.91 -12.85 20.58
N PHE A 83 -5.03 -11.52 20.51
CA PHE A 83 -5.69 -10.73 21.56
C PHE A 83 -7.17 -10.49 21.30
N VAL A 84 -7.58 -10.34 20.03
CA VAL A 84 -8.95 -9.97 19.67
C VAL A 84 -9.43 -10.85 18.52
N LYS A 85 -10.49 -11.62 18.75
CA LYS A 85 -11.13 -12.48 17.73
C LYS A 85 -12.30 -11.80 17.02
N ASN A 86 -12.86 -10.75 17.62
CA ASN A 86 -14.03 -10.07 17.07
C ASN A 86 -13.61 -9.12 15.92
N PRO A 87 -14.17 -9.27 14.70
CA PRO A 87 -13.78 -8.46 13.54
C PRO A 87 -13.95 -6.96 13.75
N LEU A 88 -14.94 -6.53 14.55
CA LEU A 88 -15.14 -5.12 14.87
C LEU A 88 -14.03 -4.56 15.77
N GLY A 89 -13.58 -5.36 16.75
CA GLY A 89 -12.48 -4.97 17.63
C GLY A 89 -11.14 -4.85 16.89
N ILE A 90 -10.87 -5.81 15.99
CA ILE A 90 -9.69 -5.74 15.11
C ILE A 90 -9.75 -4.49 14.24
N PHE A 91 -10.90 -4.20 13.63
CA PHE A 91 -11.09 -3.01 12.79
C PHE A 91 -10.86 -1.70 13.56
N LEU A 92 -11.39 -1.57 14.78
CA LEU A 92 -11.21 -0.38 15.59
C LEU A 92 -9.74 -0.16 16.00
N ILE A 93 -9.06 -1.21 16.46
CA ILE A 93 -7.63 -1.14 16.83
C ILE A 93 -6.79 -0.81 15.61
N GLU A 94 -7.11 -1.42 14.48
CA GLU A 94 -6.41 -1.15 13.24
C GLU A 94 -6.60 0.30 12.80
N ARG A 95 -7.82 0.83 12.89
CA ARG A 95 -8.14 2.20 12.44
C ARG A 95 -7.64 3.29 13.38
N LEU A 96 -7.69 3.06 14.69
CA LEU A 96 -7.35 4.07 15.70
C LEU A 96 -5.88 4.07 16.09
N ILE A 97 -5.22 2.91 16.06
CA ILE A 97 -3.84 2.77 16.56
C ILE A 97 -2.91 2.44 15.40
N TYR A 98 -3.15 1.33 14.72
CA TYR A 98 -2.21 0.84 13.71
C TYR A 98 -2.10 1.78 12.51
N MET A 99 -3.21 2.21 11.94
CA MET A 99 -3.26 3.06 10.75
C MET A 99 -2.52 4.40 10.95
N PRO A 100 -2.78 5.20 12.01
CA PRO A 100 -2.03 6.44 12.22
C PRO A 100 -0.54 6.19 12.48
N CYS A 101 -0.18 5.21 13.31
CA CYS A 101 1.22 4.88 13.57
C CYS A 101 1.95 4.43 12.28
N PHE A 102 1.32 3.55 11.50
CA PHE A 102 1.85 3.05 10.24
C PHE A 102 1.98 4.17 9.19
N GLN A 103 1.03 5.10 9.14
CA GLN A 103 1.08 6.25 8.24
C GLN A 103 2.26 7.19 8.59
N ALA A 104 2.48 7.46 9.88
CA ALA A 104 3.63 8.26 10.33
C ALA A 104 4.95 7.58 9.97
N LEU A 105 5.07 6.28 10.27
CA LEU A 105 6.25 5.48 9.95
C LEU A 105 6.50 5.46 8.44
N THR A 106 5.46 5.33 7.63
CA THR A 106 5.54 5.36 6.17
C THR A 106 6.12 6.67 5.66
N LEU A 107 5.57 7.81 6.10
CA LEU A 107 6.03 9.12 5.66
C LEU A 107 7.48 9.40 6.04
N TYR A 108 7.85 9.03 7.26
CA TYR A 108 9.18 9.24 7.79
C TYR A 108 10.22 8.36 7.09
N THR A 109 9.98 7.04 7.01
CA THR A 109 10.92 6.10 6.38
C THR A 109 11.06 6.33 4.89
N LEU A 110 9.96 6.70 4.22
CA LEU A 110 10.00 7.05 2.81
C LEU A 110 10.84 8.31 2.58
N ALA A 111 10.69 9.35 3.41
CA ALA A 111 11.51 10.56 3.30
C ALA A 111 13.01 10.26 3.50
N LEU A 112 13.35 9.35 4.43
CA LEU A 112 14.73 8.89 4.60
C LEU A 112 15.26 8.14 3.37
N PHE A 113 14.46 7.25 2.78
CA PHE A 113 14.85 6.51 1.57
C PHE A 113 14.95 7.40 0.33
N GLU A 114 14.22 8.52 0.30
CA GLU A 114 14.40 9.58 -0.70
C GLU A 114 15.70 10.40 -0.48
N GLY A 115 16.47 10.12 0.57
CA GLY A 115 17.76 10.77 0.85
C GLY A 115 17.65 12.07 1.64
N LYS A 116 16.50 12.38 2.24
CA LYS A 116 16.30 13.60 3.04
C LYS A 116 16.96 13.49 4.40
N SER A 117 17.41 14.63 4.93
CA SER A 117 17.95 14.67 6.30
C SER A 117 16.87 14.35 7.32
N HIS A 118 17.25 13.80 8.49
CA HIS A 118 16.32 13.49 9.58
C HIS A 118 15.42 14.68 9.95
N LYS A 119 15.98 15.90 10.00
CA LYS A 119 15.21 17.12 10.31
C LYS A 119 14.17 17.43 9.23
N GLU A 120 14.48 17.19 7.97
CA GLU A 120 13.58 17.42 6.84
C GLU A 120 12.49 16.35 6.77
N ALA A 121 12.85 15.09 7.02
CA ALA A 121 11.92 13.98 7.11
C ALA A 121 10.87 14.20 8.20
N CYS A 122 11.27 14.67 9.39
CA CYS A 122 10.34 15.01 10.47
C CYS A 122 9.41 16.16 10.08
N LYS A 123 9.93 17.28 9.55
CA LYS A 123 9.12 18.42 9.11
C LYS A 123 8.12 18.05 8.01
N GLN A 124 8.56 17.25 7.04
CA GLN A 124 7.68 16.77 5.97
C GLN A 124 6.60 15.84 6.51
N THR A 125 6.97 14.94 7.42
CA THR A 125 6.02 14.02 8.05
C THR A 125 4.97 14.80 8.82
N GLU A 126 5.37 15.73 9.69
CA GLU A 126 4.44 16.58 10.45
C GLU A 126 3.46 17.34 9.56
N LYS A 127 3.97 17.95 8.48
CA LYS A 127 3.14 18.70 7.52
C LYS A 127 2.15 17.82 6.75
N LEU A 128 2.56 16.61 6.37
CA LEU A 128 1.75 15.72 5.54
C LEU A 128 0.91 14.73 6.36
N TYR A 129 1.21 14.53 7.62
CA TYR A 129 0.62 13.49 8.47
C TYR A 129 -0.87 13.69 8.63
N LEU A 130 -1.31 14.82 9.20
CA LEU A 130 -2.72 15.12 9.41
C LEU A 130 -3.57 15.04 8.14
N PRO A 131 -3.22 15.72 7.03
CA PRO A 131 -4.04 15.66 5.82
C PRO A 131 -4.08 14.24 5.23
N MET A 132 -3.01 13.46 5.34
CA MET A 132 -3.01 12.06 4.88
C MET A 132 -3.84 11.14 5.78
N VAL A 133 -3.75 11.28 7.10
CA VAL A 133 -4.55 10.50 8.06
C VAL A 133 -6.04 10.76 7.86
N ILE A 134 -6.44 12.04 7.77
CA ILE A 134 -7.84 12.42 7.54
C ILE A 134 -8.33 11.88 6.21
N SER A 135 -7.53 12.00 5.14
CA SER A 135 -7.89 11.45 3.83
C SER A 135 -8.02 9.93 3.87
N ASN A 136 -7.08 9.23 4.52
CA ASN A 136 -7.11 7.78 4.68
C ASN A 136 -8.38 7.34 5.42
N LEU A 137 -8.68 7.95 6.56
CA LEU A 137 -9.88 7.64 7.35
C LEU A 137 -11.16 7.97 6.59
N ARG A 138 -11.21 9.05 5.81
CA ARG A 138 -12.42 9.39 5.05
C ARG A 138 -12.69 8.41 3.92
N TYR A 139 -11.66 7.98 3.23
CA TYR A 139 -11.80 7.28 1.96
C TYR A 139 -11.61 5.77 2.04
N LEU A 140 -10.74 5.28 2.92
CA LEU A 140 -10.38 3.87 3.00
C LEU A 140 -11.14 3.11 4.09
N THR A 141 -11.79 3.80 5.04
CA THR A 141 -12.46 3.17 6.19
C THR A 141 -13.53 2.17 5.76
N LEU A 142 -14.39 2.53 4.82
CA LEU A 142 -15.42 1.63 4.30
C LEU A 142 -14.80 0.40 3.61
N TRP A 143 -13.80 0.61 2.75
CA TRP A 143 -13.13 -0.48 2.04
C TRP A 143 -12.39 -1.43 2.98
N GLN A 144 -11.78 -0.91 4.03
CA GLN A 144 -11.09 -1.71 5.04
C GLN A 144 -12.05 -2.48 5.93
N PHE A 145 -13.20 -1.91 6.25
CA PHE A 145 -14.25 -2.62 6.96
C PHE A 145 -14.71 -3.84 6.16
N LEU A 146 -15.00 -3.65 4.87
CA LEU A 146 -15.35 -4.75 3.97
C LEU A 146 -14.21 -5.78 3.86
N ASN A 147 -12.96 -5.31 3.82
CA ASN A 147 -11.78 -6.17 3.77
C ASN A 147 -11.69 -7.09 5.01
N ILE A 148 -11.79 -6.53 6.22
CA ILE A 148 -11.68 -7.33 7.45
C ILE A 148 -12.86 -8.29 7.61
N LYS A 149 -14.07 -7.86 7.21
CA LYS A 149 -15.30 -8.64 7.36
C LYS A 149 -15.43 -9.79 6.35
N TYR A 150 -15.09 -9.55 5.08
CA TYR A 150 -15.37 -10.50 3.99
C TYR A 150 -14.11 -11.17 3.42
N VAL A 151 -12.92 -10.59 3.58
CA VAL A 151 -11.70 -11.11 2.95
C VAL A 151 -10.89 -11.95 3.96
N PRO A 152 -10.45 -13.17 3.58
CA PRO A 152 -9.65 -14.01 4.45
C PRO A 152 -8.28 -13.35 4.77
N PRO A 153 -7.73 -13.54 5.98
CA PRO A 153 -6.50 -12.88 6.46
C PRO A 153 -5.29 -12.94 5.51
N MET A 154 -5.20 -14.01 4.71
CA MET A 154 -4.13 -14.19 3.72
C MET A 154 -4.19 -13.15 2.60
N LEU A 155 -5.40 -12.85 2.11
CA LEU A 155 -5.62 -11.96 0.96
C LEU A 155 -5.81 -10.49 1.35
N ARG A 156 -6.00 -10.19 2.63
CA ARG A 156 -6.26 -8.81 3.12
C ARG A 156 -5.23 -7.81 2.60
N VAL A 157 -3.94 -8.13 2.75
CA VAL A 157 -2.83 -7.28 2.31
C VAL A 157 -2.87 -7.02 0.81
N LEU A 158 -3.18 -8.04 0.00
CA LEU A 158 -3.29 -7.87 -1.45
C LEU A 158 -4.44 -6.93 -1.82
N VAL A 159 -5.62 -7.13 -1.23
CA VAL A 159 -6.78 -6.28 -1.52
C VAL A 159 -6.54 -4.84 -1.06
N VAL A 160 -5.91 -4.64 0.11
CA VAL A 160 -5.53 -3.29 0.59
C VAL A 160 -4.54 -2.63 -0.38
N ASN A 161 -3.54 -3.38 -0.85
CA ASN A 161 -2.59 -2.89 -1.83
C ASN A 161 -3.29 -2.50 -3.15
N CYS A 162 -4.22 -3.31 -3.65
CA CYS A 162 -5.02 -2.99 -4.84
C CYS A 162 -5.88 -1.73 -4.65
N ILE A 163 -6.55 -1.58 -3.50
CA ILE A 163 -7.32 -0.39 -3.17
C ILE A 163 -6.40 0.84 -3.15
N ALA A 164 -5.24 0.74 -2.48
CA ALA A 164 -4.25 1.81 -2.42
C ALA A 164 -3.76 2.21 -3.81
N PHE A 165 -3.47 1.24 -4.68
CA PHE A 165 -3.07 1.48 -6.07
C PHE A 165 -4.12 2.27 -6.86
N THR A 166 -5.39 1.85 -6.79
CA THR A 166 -6.51 2.56 -7.42
C THR A 166 -6.64 4.00 -6.90
N TRP A 167 -6.48 4.19 -5.59
CA TRP A 167 -6.51 5.51 -4.97
C TRP A 167 -5.37 6.42 -5.42
N VAL A 168 -4.15 5.90 -5.53
CA VAL A 168 -2.99 6.66 -6.03
C VAL A 168 -3.25 7.14 -7.45
N ILE A 169 -3.79 6.28 -8.32
CA ILE A 169 -4.16 6.65 -9.69
C ILE A 169 -5.26 7.71 -9.70
N TYR A 170 -6.32 7.52 -8.91
CA TYR A 170 -7.43 8.48 -8.81
C TYR A 170 -6.95 9.87 -8.35
N PHE A 171 -6.12 9.93 -7.30
CA PHE A 171 -5.55 11.19 -6.83
C PHE A 171 -4.60 11.83 -7.84
N ALA A 172 -3.78 11.02 -8.53
CA ALA A 172 -2.88 11.53 -9.56
C ALA A 172 -3.67 12.11 -10.74
N ASN A 173 -4.75 11.46 -11.19
CA ASN A 173 -5.63 11.97 -12.23
C ASN A 173 -6.47 13.18 -11.78
N LYS A 174 -6.88 13.23 -10.51
CA LYS A 174 -7.55 14.43 -9.99
C LYS A 174 -6.62 15.64 -9.95
N ARG A 175 -5.33 15.44 -9.64
CA ARG A 175 -4.32 16.51 -9.63
C ARG A 175 -4.02 17.07 -11.02
N THR A 176 -4.05 16.26 -12.08
CA THR A 176 -3.86 16.74 -13.46
C THR A 176 -5.03 17.56 -13.97
N ASN A 177 -6.24 17.24 -13.54
CA ASN A 177 -7.47 17.93 -13.96
C ASN A 177 -7.78 19.21 -13.17
N ILE A 178 -6.94 19.60 -12.20
CA ILE A 178 -7.04 20.93 -11.61
C ILE A 178 -6.45 21.91 -12.62
N PRO A 179 -7.24 22.83 -13.21
CA PRO A 179 -6.70 23.83 -14.11
C PRO A 179 -5.63 24.60 -13.35
N LYS A 180 -4.40 24.61 -13.88
CA LYS A 180 -3.33 25.48 -13.40
C LYS A 180 -3.89 26.90 -13.48
N LYS A 181 -4.29 27.48 -12.35
CA LYS A 181 -4.61 28.90 -12.25
C LYS A 181 -3.37 29.62 -12.77
N LYS A 182 -3.47 30.21 -13.97
CA LYS A 182 -2.45 31.08 -14.54
C LYS A 182 -2.26 32.21 -13.52
N ALA A 183 -1.10 32.24 -12.88
CA ALA A 183 -0.57 33.44 -12.25
C ALA A 183 0.12 34.26 -13.33
#